data_AF-A0A7K4MPV8-F1
#
_entry.id   AF-A0A7K4MPV8-F1
#
_cell.length_a   1.000
_cell.length_b   1.000
_cell.length_c   1.000
_cell.angle_alpha   90.00
_cell.angle_beta   90.00
_cell.angle_gamma   90.00
#
_symmetry.space_group_name_H-M   'P 1'
#
loop_
_entity.id
_entity.type
_entity.pdbx_description
1 polymer ?
#
loop_
_entity_poly.entity_id
_entity_poly.type
_entity_poly.pdbx_seq_one_letter_code
_entity_poly.pdbx_strand_id
1 'polypeptide(L)'
;MYLAEDIKEKWAGVMNHDDLPEITDPYKRDVTLRLLENQEKFLKEAAPTNRTGSEIDNWDPILISLVRRAMPQMIAYDVAGVQPMSGPTGLIFALRSKYTAQASGDTNDAFGALGTGADEPDTDFSGQNAASDTSGSVDHVDLTSSTNPFTGTWTTGDGMETAQAEALGDASPNSFAEMAFTITQTSVTAKSRALKAEYSTELAQDLKAVHGLDAETELANILSTEILNEINREVIRTIYFAAKAGAQTDTTAAGTFDLDTDSNGRWSVEKFKGLMYQIERDRNEIGHTTRRGKGNFMICSADVASAMSMSGMIETGHNLKVDDTMNTYVGMMNGMKVFVDPYYVSTVGQFYVVGYKGSSPYDAGMFYCPYVPLQMVRAMGENTFQPKIGFKTRYGIVDNPFV
;
A
#
# COMPACT_ATOMS: atom_id res chain seq x y z
N MET A 1 -41.29 -1.35 -55.21
CA MET A 1 -40.99 -0.33 -56.23
C MET A 1 -41.41 1.07 -55.78
N TYR A 2 -42.54 1.22 -55.07
CA TYR A 2 -42.99 2.50 -54.49
C TYR A 2 -42.03 3.16 -53.47
N LEU A 3 -41.35 2.40 -52.59
CA LEU A 3 -40.41 2.97 -51.61
C LEU A 3 -39.15 3.64 -52.20
N ALA A 4 -38.83 3.42 -53.48
CA ALA A 4 -37.62 3.95 -54.10
C ALA A 4 -37.81 5.34 -54.72
N GLU A 5 -39.05 5.71 -55.07
CA GLU A 5 -39.36 7.01 -55.68
C GLU A 5 -39.38 8.11 -54.61
N ASP A 6 -39.96 7.83 -53.44
CA ASP A 6 -39.99 8.77 -52.29
C ASP A 6 -38.58 9.15 -51.81
N ILE A 7 -37.65 8.18 -51.77
CA ILE A 7 -36.24 8.42 -51.37
C ILE A 7 -35.51 9.24 -52.46
N LYS A 8 -35.82 9.02 -53.74
CA LYS A 8 -35.23 9.76 -54.86
C LYS A 8 -35.64 11.22 -54.84
N GLU A 9 -36.90 11.51 -54.55
CA GLU A 9 -37.42 12.88 -54.47
C GLU A 9 -36.81 13.65 -53.29
N LYS A 10 -36.75 13.00 -52.12
CA LYS A 10 -36.22 13.58 -50.89
C LYS A 10 -34.75 14.01 -51.00
N TRP A 11 -33.92 13.22 -51.68
CA TRP A 11 -32.47 13.46 -51.81
C TRP A 11 -32.05 14.09 -53.15
N ALA A 12 -33.01 14.48 -53.99
CA ALA A 12 -32.76 15.04 -55.33
C ALA A 12 -31.88 16.30 -55.29
N GLY A 13 -32.02 17.14 -54.27
CA GLY A 13 -31.24 18.38 -54.12
C GLY A 13 -29.75 18.16 -53.81
N VAL A 14 -29.41 17.04 -53.18
CA VAL A 14 -28.00 16.68 -52.86
C VAL A 14 -27.37 15.93 -54.03
N MET A 15 -28.16 15.10 -54.72
CA MET A 15 -27.72 14.30 -55.86
C MET A 15 -27.47 15.11 -57.13
N ASN A 16 -28.20 16.21 -57.31
CA ASN A 16 -28.12 17.07 -58.49
C ASN A 16 -27.45 18.42 -58.19
N HIS A 17 -26.61 18.49 -57.15
CA HIS A 17 -25.90 19.71 -56.80
C HIS A 17 -24.80 20.01 -57.82
N ASP A 18 -24.79 21.22 -58.38
CA ASP A 18 -23.94 21.61 -59.52
C ASP A 18 -22.43 21.49 -59.25
N ASP A 19 -22.02 21.53 -57.98
CA ASP A 19 -20.61 21.44 -57.56
C ASP A 19 -20.07 20.00 -57.44
N LEU A 20 -20.90 18.98 -57.63
CA LEU A 20 -20.51 17.57 -57.49
C LEU A 20 -20.63 16.80 -58.82
N PRO A 21 -19.68 15.91 -59.14
CA PRO A 21 -19.74 15.12 -60.37
C PRO A 21 -20.94 14.15 -60.36
N GLU A 22 -21.73 14.17 -61.43
CA GLU A 22 -22.95 13.36 -61.54
C GLU A 22 -22.65 11.86 -61.50
N ILE A 23 -23.36 11.12 -60.65
CA ILE A 23 -23.27 9.66 -60.57
C ILE A 23 -24.08 9.05 -61.72
N THR A 24 -23.39 8.64 -62.79
CA THR A 24 -24.02 8.13 -64.03
C THR A 24 -24.56 6.69 -63.93
N ASP A 25 -24.05 5.88 -62.98
CA ASP A 25 -24.43 4.48 -62.81
C ASP A 25 -25.71 4.35 -61.93
N PRO A 26 -26.82 3.83 -62.48
CA PRO A 26 -28.10 3.72 -61.75
C PRO A 26 -28.02 2.88 -60.48
N TYR A 27 -27.18 1.83 -60.46
CA TYR A 27 -27.06 0.96 -59.28
C TYR A 27 -26.29 1.64 -58.15
N LYS A 28 -25.17 2.32 -58.49
CA LYS A 28 -24.42 3.11 -57.51
C LYS A 28 -25.27 4.23 -56.93
N ARG A 29 -26.09 4.89 -57.78
CA ARG A 29 -27.03 5.92 -57.39
C ARG A 29 -28.05 5.42 -56.35
N ASP A 30 -28.63 4.24 -56.57
CA ASP A 30 -29.59 3.66 -55.62
C ASP A 30 -28.92 3.21 -54.29
N VAL A 31 -27.66 2.75 -54.33
CA VAL A 31 -26.90 2.41 -53.12
C VAL A 31 -26.53 3.67 -52.31
N THR A 32 -26.10 4.75 -52.96
CA THR A 32 -25.80 6.02 -52.29
C THR A 32 -27.06 6.63 -51.66
N LEU A 33 -28.21 6.55 -52.34
CA LEU A 33 -29.49 6.99 -51.78
C LEU A 33 -29.89 6.21 -50.53
N ARG A 34 -29.69 4.89 -50.51
CA ARG A 34 -29.93 4.07 -49.31
C ARG A 34 -28.93 4.39 -48.19
N LEU A 35 -27.69 4.68 -48.52
CA LEU A 35 -26.67 5.05 -47.54
C LEU A 35 -27.01 6.41 -46.90
N LEU A 36 -27.43 7.40 -47.69
CA LEU A 36 -27.87 8.72 -47.23
C LEU A 36 -29.11 8.62 -46.33
N GLU A 37 -30.10 7.80 -46.72
CA GLU A 37 -31.29 7.56 -45.89
C GLU A 37 -30.94 6.87 -44.56
N ASN A 38 -30.00 5.92 -44.57
CA ASN A 38 -29.52 5.27 -43.35
C ASN A 38 -28.70 6.24 -42.47
N GLN A 39 -27.90 7.13 -43.08
CA GLN A 39 -27.16 8.18 -42.38
C GLN A 39 -28.09 9.19 -41.74
N GLU A 40 -29.15 9.64 -42.43
CA GLU A 40 -30.14 10.53 -41.85
C GLU A 40 -30.93 9.86 -40.73
N LYS A 41 -31.32 8.59 -40.88
CA LYS A 41 -31.99 7.86 -39.80
C LYS A 41 -31.10 7.70 -38.58
N PHE A 42 -29.81 7.44 -38.77
CA PHE A 42 -28.84 7.39 -37.69
C PHE A 42 -28.67 8.76 -37.01
N LEU A 43 -28.63 9.85 -37.79
CA LEU A 43 -28.60 11.22 -37.26
C LEU A 43 -29.90 11.62 -36.55
N LYS A 44 -31.05 11.13 -37.01
CA LYS A 44 -32.36 11.37 -36.39
C LYS A 44 -32.60 10.55 -35.13
N GLU A 45 -32.09 9.32 -35.03
CA GLU A 45 -32.13 8.54 -33.79
C GLU A 45 -31.17 9.10 -32.71
N ALA A 46 -30.16 9.88 -33.12
CA ALA A 46 -29.32 10.66 -32.20
C ALA A 46 -29.99 11.97 -31.71
N ALA A 47 -31.15 12.35 -32.25
CA ALA A 47 -31.86 13.55 -31.82
C ALA A 47 -32.57 13.30 -30.46
N PRO A 48 -32.32 14.11 -29.41
CA PRO A 48 -32.99 13.93 -28.13
C PRO A 48 -34.49 14.21 -28.21
N THR A 49 -35.30 13.38 -27.55
CA THR A 49 -36.79 13.39 -27.47
C THR A 49 -37.42 14.69 -26.93
N ASN A 50 -36.66 15.72 -26.59
CA ASN A 50 -37.18 16.99 -26.08
C ASN A 50 -37.33 18.05 -27.19
N ARG A 51 -38.46 17.99 -27.90
CA ARG A 51 -38.95 19.07 -28.77
C ARG A 51 -39.77 20.08 -27.95
N THR A 52 -39.30 21.32 -27.85
CA THR A 52 -40.14 22.45 -27.38
C THR A 52 -40.86 23.08 -28.58
N GLY A 53 -42.01 22.52 -28.94
CA GLY A 53 -42.89 23.06 -29.98
C GLY A 53 -42.62 22.56 -31.40
N SER A 54 -43.53 22.88 -32.32
CA SER A 54 -43.58 22.34 -33.69
C SER A 54 -42.73 23.11 -34.72
N GLU A 55 -42.23 24.31 -34.38
CA GLU A 55 -41.63 25.26 -35.34
C GLU A 55 -40.21 25.72 -34.97
N ILE A 56 -39.64 25.21 -33.87
CA ILE A 56 -38.29 25.58 -33.40
C ILE A 56 -37.46 24.31 -33.35
N ASP A 57 -36.46 24.22 -34.23
CA ASP A 57 -35.40 23.22 -34.10
C ASP A 57 -34.46 23.70 -33.00
N ASN A 58 -34.39 22.94 -31.91
CA ASN A 58 -33.45 23.24 -30.84
C ASN A 58 -32.04 22.90 -31.31
N TRP A 59 -31.08 23.79 -31.06
CA TRP A 59 -29.67 23.51 -31.29
C TRP A 59 -29.24 22.28 -30.50
N ASP A 60 -28.36 21.47 -31.10
CA ASP A 60 -27.70 20.37 -30.40
C ASP A 60 -27.12 20.91 -29.10
N PRO A 61 -27.47 20.32 -27.93
CA PRO A 61 -26.85 20.72 -26.70
C PRO A 61 -25.35 20.46 -26.84
N ILE A 62 -24.53 21.51 -26.66
CA ILE A 62 -23.08 21.37 -26.56
C ILE A 62 -22.82 20.34 -25.46
N LEU A 63 -22.32 19.16 -25.86
CA LEU A 63 -22.04 18.06 -24.93
C LEU A 63 -21.06 18.58 -23.88
N ILE A 64 -21.55 18.71 -22.65
CA ILE A 64 -20.72 19.06 -21.50
C ILE A 64 -19.70 17.93 -21.32
N SER A 65 -18.43 18.29 -21.16
CA SER A 65 -17.33 17.33 -21.03
C SER A 65 -17.62 16.26 -19.98
N LEU A 66 -17.36 15.00 -20.33
CA LEU A 66 -17.55 13.87 -19.41
C LEU A 66 -16.70 14.04 -18.14
N VAL A 67 -17.33 13.88 -16.98
CA VAL A 67 -16.63 13.90 -15.68
C VAL A 67 -16.17 12.49 -15.33
N ARG A 68 -14.91 12.37 -14.90
CA ARG A 68 -14.34 11.11 -14.38
C ARG A 68 -14.25 11.17 -12.86
N ARG A 69 -14.33 10.00 -12.21
CA ARG A 69 -14.03 9.88 -10.78
C ARG A 69 -12.52 10.04 -10.57
N ALA A 70 -12.12 10.90 -9.64
CA ALA A 70 -10.72 11.04 -9.24
C ALA A 70 -10.24 9.77 -8.54
N MET A 71 -8.99 9.40 -8.78
CA MET A 71 -8.35 8.23 -8.17
C MET A 71 -7.46 8.68 -7.01
N PRO A 72 -7.53 8.03 -5.83
CA PRO A 72 -6.63 8.35 -4.72
C PRO A 72 -5.17 8.07 -5.07
N GLN A 73 -4.25 8.83 -4.47
CA GLN A 73 -2.81 8.62 -4.65
C GLN A 73 -2.34 7.32 -3.97
N MET A 74 -1.37 6.65 -4.60
CA MET A 74 -0.81 5.38 -4.10
C MET A 74 0.28 5.63 -3.05
N ILE A 75 0.23 4.91 -1.92
CA ILE A 75 1.14 5.09 -0.77
C ILE A 75 2.01 3.87 -0.47
N ALA A 76 1.71 2.71 -1.10
CA ALA A 76 2.39 1.44 -0.84
C ALA A 76 3.92 1.51 -0.93
N TYR A 77 4.45 2.23 -1.92
CA TYR A 77 5.91 2.34 -2.13
C TYR A 77 6.61 3.20 -1.09
N ASP A 78 5.88 4.09 -0.41
CA ASP A 78 6.45 4.90 0.66
C ASP A 78 6.55 4.13 1.97
N VAL A 79 5.65 3.16 2.20
CA VAL A 79 5.56 2.41 3.47
C VAL A 79 6.25 1.04 3.45
N ALA A 80 6.39 0.40 2.29
CA ALA A 80 7.07 -0.90 2.15
C ALA A 80 8.47 -0.75 1.53
N GLY A 81 9.38 -1.69 1.81
CA GLY A 81 10.64 -1.82 1.09
C GLY A 81 10.42 -2.43 -0.29
N VAL A 82 11.22 -2.06 -1.29
CA VAL A 82 11.09 -2.59 -2.66
C VAL A 82 12.32 -3.39 -3.04
N GLN A 83 12.12 -4.66 -3.40
CA GLN A 83 13.20 -5.57 -3.81
C GLN A 83 12.84 -6.31 -5.12
N PRO A 84 13.29 -5.82 -6.28
CA PRO A 84 12.97 -6.47 -7.55
C PRO A 84 13.56 -7.88 -7.61
N MET A 85 12.78 -8.83 -8.13
CA MET A 85 13.19 -10.22 -8.28
C MET A 85 13.69 -10.46 -9.70
N SER A 86 14.78 -11.22 -9.86
CA SER A 86 15.27 -11.67 -11.18
C SER A 86 14.66 -12.99 -11.63
N GLY A 87 14.07 -13.77 -10.70
CA GLY A 87 13.42 -15.04 -10.97
C GLY A 87 12.03 -15.14 -10.32
N PRO A 88 11.24 -16.18 -10.64
CA PRO A 88 9.90 -16.37 -10.08
C PRO A 88 9.88 -16.65 -8.57
N THR A 89 11.01 -17.12 -8.04
CA THR A 89 11.26 -17.33 -6.60
C THR A 89 12.53 -16.61 -6.21
N GLY A 90 12.50 -15.92 -5.07
CA GLY A 90 13.64 -15.25 -4.45
C GLY A 90 13.88 -15.82 -3.06
N LEU A 91 15.12 -15.76 -2.58
CA LEU A 91 15.48 -16.13 -1.21
C LEU A 91 15.98 -14.87 -0.52
N ILE A 92 15.45 -14.60 0.67
CA ILE A 92 15.96 -13.57 1.58
C ILE A 92 16.73 -14.30 2.67
N PHE A 93 17.99 -13.92 2.86
CA PHE A 93 18.83 -14.46 3.91
C PHE A 93 18.90 -13.49 5.09
N ALA A 94 18.79 -14.01 6.30
CA ALA A 94 19.01 -13.27 7.53
C ALA A 94 20.11 -13.94 8.34
N LEU A 95 21.07 -13.16 8.80
CA LEU A 95 22.12 -13.60 9.71
C LEU A 95 21.70 -13.23 11.13
N ARG A 96 21.66 -14.20 12.03
CA ARG A 96 21.39 -14.03 13.46
C ARG A 96 22.60 -14.48 14.26
N SER A 97 23.09 -13.64 15.17
CA SER A 97 24.12 -14.02 16.14
C SER A 97 23.50 -14.80 17.29
N LYS A 98 24.26 -15.73 17.89
CA LYS A 98 23.83 -16.59 19.00
C LYS A 98 24.87 -16.59 20.12
N TYR A 99 24.40 -16.57 21.37
CA TYR A 99 25.26 -16.67 22.56
C TYR A 99 25.69 -18.12 22.86
N THR A 100 24.89 -19.14 22.58
CA THR A 100 25.29 -20.54 22.80
C THR A 100 24.90 -21.44 21.62
N ALA A 101 25.24 -22.74 21.73
CA ALA A 101 25.27 -23.70 20.63
C ALA A 101 24.03 -23.74 19.72
N GLN A 102 24.28 -24.18 18.49
CA GLN A 102 23.44 -24.18 17.29
C GLN A 102 22.19 -25.11 17.35
N ALA A 103 21.49 -25.20 18.49
CA ALA A 103 20.27 -25.96 18.60
C ALA A 103 19.10 -25.20 17.92
N SER A 104 18.45 -25.86 16.95
CA SER A 104 17.29 -25.31 16.27
C SER A 104 16.15 -25.12 17.28
N GLY A 105 15.81 -23.87 17.60
CA GLY A 105 14.74 -23.52 18.53
C GLY A 105 15.17 -22.62 19.70
N ASP A 106 16.47 -22.35 19.86
CA ASP A 106 16.95 -21.48 20.92
C ASP A 106 16.68 -20.00 20.63
N THR A 107 16.03 -19.30 21.57
CA THR A 107 15.66 -17.88 21.52
C THR A 107 16.80 -16.93 21.87
N ASN A 108 17.99 -17.45 22.21
CA ASN A 108 19.17 -16.68 22.62
C ASN A 108 19.89 -15.98 21.44
N ASP A 109 19.20 -15.10 20.72
CA ASP A 109 19.80 -14.22 19.71
C ASP A 109 20.63 -13.12 20.39
N ALA A 110 21.94 -13.06 20.12
CA ALA A 110 22.84 -12.17 20.88
C ALA A 110 22.62 -10.67 20.61
N PHE A 111 22.02 -10.36 19.46
CA PHE A 111 21.54 -9.01 19.11
C PHE A 111 20.05 -9.04 18.75
N GLY A 112 19.33 -10.02 19.30
CA GLY A 112 17.90 -10.23 19.08
C GLY A 112 17.07 -9.05 19.57
N ALA A 113 15.86 -8.95 19.04
CA ALA A 113 14.84 -8.05 19.55
C ALA A 113 13.52 -8.84 19.58
N LEU A 114 13.46 -9.83 20.47
CA LEU A 114 12.29 -10.67 20.71
C LEU A 114 11.16 -9.90 21.41
N GLY A 115 11.40 -8.65 21.82
CA GLY A 115 10.35 -7.72 22.25
C GLY A 115 9.74 -8.06 23.61
N THR A 116 10.45 -8.82 24.44
CA THR A 116 10.05 -9.14 25.83
C THR A 116 10.72 -8.23 26.87
N GLY A 117 11.55 -7.28 26.44
CA GLY A 117 12.40 -6.48 27.32
C GLY A 117 13.69 -7.18 27.75
N ALA A 118 13.82 -8.49 27.52
CA ALA A 118 14.95 -9.32 27.97
C ALA A 118 16.13 -9.43 26.97
N ASP A 119 16.18 -8.57 25.95
CA ASP A 119 17.27 -8.57 24.96
C ASP A 119 18.30 -7.46 25.27
N GLU A 120 18.75 -7.40 26.53
CA GLU A 120 19.92 -6.64 26.93
C GLU A 120 21.17 -7.50 26.69
N PRO A 121 22.35 -6.92 26.36
CA PRO A 121 23.57 -7.69 26.34
C PRO A 121 23.86 -8.28 27.73
N ASP A 122 24.01 -9.59 27.79
CA ASP A 122 24.44 -10.28 29.00
C ASP A 122 25.83 -9.79 29.41
N THR A 123 25.91 -9.19 30.60
CA THR A 123 27.15 -8.59 31.10
C THR A 123 28.09 -9.58 31.77
N ASP A 124 27.66 -10.81 32.08
CA ASP A 124 28.52 -11.87 32.63
C ASP A 124 29.02 -12.87 31.58
N PHE A 125 28.41 -12.93 30.38
CA PHE A 125 28.72 -13.95 29.36
C PHE A 125 30.21 -14.07 29.01
N SER A 126 30.92 -12.94 28.97
CA SER A 126 32.38 -12.89 28.72
C SER A 126 33.23 -12.89 30.01
N GLY A 127 32.59 -12.73 31.17
CA GLY A 127 33.18 -12.79 32.50
C GLY A 127 33.11 -14.18 33.14
N GLN A 128 32.42 -15.13 32.50
CA GLN A 128 32.31 -16.52 32.95
C GLN A 128 32.94 -17.51 31.94
N ASN A 129 33.21 -18.72 32.42
CA ASN A 129 33.51 -19.87 31.58
C ASN A 129 32.24 -20.36 30.86
N ALA A 130 32.39 -21.25 29.88
CA ALA A 130 31.29 -21.77 29.05
C ALA A 130 30.16 -22.46 29.84
N ALA A 131 30.42 -22.89 31.08
CA ALA A 131 29.45 -23.55 31.95
C ALA A 131 28.71 -22.58 32.88
N SER A 132 29.04 -21.28 32.85
CA SER A 132 28.48 -20.26 33.75
C SER A 132 28.59 -20.62 35.23
N ASP A 133 29.69 -21.26 35.64
CA ASP A 133 29.92 -21.75 37.01
C ASP A 133 31.22 -21.20 37.65
N THR A 134 31.71 -20.09 37.08
CA THR A 134 32.89 -19.39 37.57
C THR A 134 32.66 -18.88 39.00
N SER A 135 33.46 -19.36 39.94
CA SER A 135 33.27 -19.09 41.38
C SER A 135 33.35 -17.60 41.70
N GLY A 136 32.40 -17.07 42.48
CA GLY A 136 32.42 -15.67 42.90
C GLY A 136 31.91 -14.68 41.85
N SER A 137 31.42 -15.15 40.69
CA SER A 137 30.70 -14.31 39.74
C SER A 137 29.34 -13.91 40.29
N VAL A 138 28.92 -12.68 39.99
CA VAL A 138 27.53 -12.24 40.09
C VAL A 138 26.88 -12.48 38.72
N ASP A 139 25.66 -13.01 38.73
CA ASP A 139 24.91 -13.24 37.49
C ASP A 139 24.22 -11.95 37.02
N HIS A 140 24.23 -11.73 35.71
CA HIS A 140 23.41 -10.72 35.06
C HIS A 140 21.93 -11.08 35.23
N VAL A 141 21.11 -10.09 35.57
CA VAL A 141 19.65 -10.27 35.59
C VAL A 141 19.01 -9.23 34.69
N ASP A 142 18.43 -9.72 33.59
CA ASP A 142 17.84 -8.90 32.53
C ASP A 142 16.81 -7.89 33.07
N LEU A 143 16.83 -6.70 32.48
CA LEU A 143 15.82 -5.68 32.74
C LEU A 143 14.45 -6.15 32.21
N THR A 144 13.49 -6.34 33.11
CA THR A 144 12.10 -6.67 32.76
C THR A 144 11.11 -5.79 33.51
N SER A 145 9.82 -5.90 33.17
CA SER A 145 8.76 -5.19 33.90
C SER A 145 8.71 -5.54 35.40
N SER A 146 9.20 -6.71 35.79
CA SER A 146 9.28 -7.16 37.19
C SER A 146 10.68 -7.07 37.81
N THR A 147 11.70 -6.82 36.98
CA THR A 147 13.10 -6.79 37.38
C THR A 147 13.73 -5.49 36.88
N ASN A 148 13.65 -4.45 37.69
CA ASN A 148 14.09 -3.09 37.34
C ASN A 148 14.49 -2.30 38.61
N PRO A 149 15.05 -1.08 38.48
CA PRO A 149 15.48 -0.28 39.64
C PRO A 149 14.37 0.13 40.61
N PHE A 150 13.10 -0.03 40.23
CA PHE A 150 11.94 0.35 41.05
C PHE A 150 11.25 -0.86 41.67
N THR A 151 11.34 -2.04 41.05
CA THR A 151 10.75 -3.30 41.51
C THR A 151 11.64 -4.50 41.14
N GLY A 152 11.88 -5.42 42.08
CA GLY A 152 12.66 -6.64 41.86
C GLY A 152 14.16 -6.53 42.09
N THR A 153 14.92 -7.52 41.63
CA THR A 153 16.39 -7.62 41.76
C THR A 153 17.04 -7.43 40.41
N TRP A 154 17.68 -6.29 40.19
CA TRP A 154 18.42 -5.99 38.96
C TRP A 154 19.92 -5.97 39.29
N THR A 155 20.70 -6.82 38.64
CA THR A 155 22.15 -6.97 38.85
C THR A 155 22.89 -6.90 37.53
N THR A 156 24.11 -6.33 37.58
CA THR A 156 25.08 -6.51 36.50
C THR A 156 25.93 -7.72 36.79
N GLY A 157 26.27 -8.46 35.74
CA GLY A 157 27.39 -9.39 35.73
C GLY A 157 28.72 -8.71 36.03
N ASP A 158 29.62 -9.45 36.65
CA ASP A 158 30.99 -9.04 36.95
C ASP A 158 32.00 -9.71 36.00
N GLY A 159 33.19 -9.12 35.88
CA GLY A 159 34.28 -9.72 35.13
C GLY A 159 34.97 -10.86 35.88
N MET A 160 35.60 -11.78 35.14
CA MET A 160 36.37 -12.89 35.70
C MET A 160 37.57 -12.41 36.52
N GLU A 161 37.88 -13.07 37.64
CA GLU A 161 39.13 -12.80 38.37
C GLU A 161 40.35 -13.25 37.56
N THR A 162 41.50 -12.58 37.72
CA THR A 162 42.72 -12.86 36.95
C THR A 162 43.14 -14.34 37.04
N ALA A 163 43.01 -14.96 38.22
CA ALA A 163 43.38 -16.36 38.42
C ALA A 163 42.48 -17.34 37.64
N GLN A 164 41.19 -17.01 37.50
CA GLN A 164 40.24 -17.82 36.72
C GLN A 164 40.46 -17.60 35.22
N ALA A 165 40.74 -16.34 34.82
CA ALA A 165 41.03 -15.99 33.43
C ALA A 165 42.31 -16.65 32.92
N GLU A 166 43.35 -16.77 33.76
CA GLU A 166 44.59 -17.49 33.42
C GLU A 166 44.40 -19.01 33.35
N ALA A 167 43.46 -19.56 34.10
CA ALA A 167 43.13 -20.98 34.05
C ALA A 167 42.24 -21.31 32.83
N LEU A 168 41.55 -20.34 32.23
CA LEU A 168 40.57 -20.57 31.17
C LEU A 168 41.22 -21.32 29.97
N GLY A 169 40.65 -22.47 29.63
CA GLY A 169 41.10 -23.40 28.60
C GLY A 169 42.00 -24.53 29.09
N ASP A 170 42.33 -24.60 30.38
CA ASP A 170 43.23 -25.61 30.96
C ASP A 170 42.59 -27.01 31.11
N ALA A 171 41.27 -27.06 31.26
CA ALA A 171 40.49 -28.28 31.46
C ALA A 171 39.09 -28.14 30.85
N SER A 172 38.45 -29.29 30.58
CA SER A 172 37.10 -29.33 29.99
C SER A 172 36.04 -28.47 30.72
N PRO A 173 36.00 -28.39 32.07
CA PRO A 173 35.05 -27.53 32.78
C PRO A 173 35.35 -26.04 32.63
N ASN A 174 36.58 -25.68 32.30
CA ASN A 174 37.03 -24.30 32.23
C ASN A 174 37.19 -23.85 30.77
N SER A 175 36.19 -24.15 29.93
CA SER A 175 36.26 -23.77 28.50
C SER A 175 35.84 -22.32 28.31
N PHE A 176 36.35 -21.67 27.26
CA PHE A 176 35.90 -20.33 26.86
C PHE A 176 34.44 -20.36 26.42
N ALA A 177 33.67 -19.33 26.79
CA ALA A 177 32.37 -19.08 26.19
C ALA A 177 32.54 -18.72 24.70
N GLU A 178 31.70 -19.28 23.83
CA GLU A 178 31.79 -19.12 22.37
C GLU A 178 30.53 -18.48 21.81
N MET A 179 30.68 -17.61 20.81
CA MET A 179 29.56 -17.06 20.05
C MET A 179 29.48 -17.67 18.66
N ALA A 180 28.25 -17.85 18.17
CA ALA A 180 27.99 -18.40 16.84
C ALA A 180 27.10 -17.47 16.01
N PHE A 181 26.96 -17.78 14.72
CA PHE A 181 25.92 -17.19 13.88
C PHE A 181 25.15 -18.28 13.14
N THR A 182 23.91 -17.99 12.83
CA THR A 182 23.05 -18.82 11.99
C THR A 182 22.54 -17.99 10.83
N ILE A 183 22.41 -18.61 9.66
CA ILE A 183 21.82 -17.99 8.48
C ILE A 183 20.48 -18.67 8.24
N THR A 184 19.40 -17.93 8.40
CA THR A 184 18.06 -18.38 8.05
C THR A 184 17.71 -17.89 6.65
N GLN A 185 16.83 -18.64 5.98
CA GLN A 185 16.35 -18.27 4.65
C GLN A 185 14.82 -18.23 4.65
N THR A 186 14.26 -17.21 4.00
CA THR A 186 12.83 -17.06 3.74
C THR A 186 12.62 -16.99 2.24
N SER A 187 11.79 -17.87 1.69
CA SER A 187 11.49 -17.87 0.26
C SER A 187 10.32 -16.94 -0.07
N VAL A 188 10.48 -16.14 -1.11
CA VAL A 188 9.43 -15.31 -1.71
C VAL A 188 9.04 -15.91 -3.04
N THR A 189 7.74 -16.13 -3.26
CA THR A 189 7.23 -16.65 -4.54
C THR A 189 6.34 -15.60 -5.20
N ALA A 190 6.62 -15.28 -6.47
CA ALA A 190 5.87 -14.28 -7.22
C ALA A 190 4.48 -14.82 -7.65
N LYS A 191 3.43 -14.16 -7.17
CA LYS A 191 2.02 -14.35 -7.57
C LYS A 191 1.68 -13.42 -8.74
N SER A 192 0.59 -13.71 -9.45
CA SER A 192 0.17 -12.96 -10.65
C SER A 192 -1.15 -12.25 -10.47
N ARG A 193 -1.29 -11.07 -11.08
CA ARG A 193 -2.58 -10.42 -11.34
C ARG A 193 -2.74 -10.17 -12.83
N ALA A 194 -3.96 -10.32 -13.33
CA ALA A 194 -4.27 -10.02 -14.71
C ALA A 194 -5.73 -9.57 -14.85
N LEU A 195 -5.95 -8.55 -15.66
CA LEU A 195 -7.29 -8.11 -16.07
C LEU A 195 -7.35 -8.00 -17.60
N LYS A 196 -8.54 -8.15 -18.14
CA LYS A 196 -8.81 -8.11 -19.57
C LYS A 196 -10.09 -7.32 -19.83
N ALA A 197 -10.08 -6.54 -20.89
CA ALA A 197 -11.26 -5.93 -21.47
C ALA A 197 -11.41 -6.36 -22.93
N GLU A 198 -12.66 -6.47 -23.35
CA GLU A 198 -13.04 -6.67 -24.74
C GLU A 198 -13.93 -5.48 -25.13
N TYR A 199 -13.76 -4.97 -26.34
CA TYR A 199 -14.62 -3.93 -26.89
C TYR A 199 -14.98 -4.28 -28.33
N SER A 200 -16.18 -3.90 -28.75
CA SER A 200 -16.61 -4.07 -30.13
C SER A 200 -16.05 -2.94 -31.01
N THR A 201 -15.80 -3.25 -32.27
CA THR A 201 -15.42 -2.25 -33.28
C THR A 201 -16.49 -1.19 -33.44
N GLU A 202 -17.76 -1.60 -33.39
CA GLU A 202 -18.91 -0.70 -33.48
C GLU A 202 -18.92 0.30 -32.32
N LEU A 203 -18.75 -0.18 -31.07
CA LEU A 203 -18.69 0.70 -29.91
C LEU A 203 -17.52 1.68 -30.00
N ALA A 204 -16.35 1.23 -30.48
CA ALA A 204 -15.20 2.11 -30.65
C ALA A 204 -15.43 3.17 -31.72
N GLN A 205 -16.14 2.85 -32.81
CA GLN A 205 -16.52 3.80 -33.84
C GLN A 205 -17.53 4.82 -33.32
N ASP A 206 -18.58 4.37 -32.63
CA ASP A 206 -19.61 5.22 -32.05
C ASP A 206 -19.03 6.17 -30.99
N LEU A 207 -18.21 5.64 -30.09
CA LEU A 207 -17.60 6.40 -28.99
C LEU A 207 -16.60 7.44 -29.51
N LYS A 208 -15.91 7.14 -30.62
CA LYS A 208 -15.04 8.10 -31.31
C LYS A 208 -15.83 9.17 -32.06
N ALA A 209 -16.93 8.80 -32.71
CA ALA A 209 -17.76 9.73 -33.49
C ALA A 209 -18.55 10.70 -32.60
N VAL A 210 -19.10 10.22 -31.48
CA VAL A 210 -19.95 11.03 -30.59
C VAL A 210 -19.14 11.75 -29.51
N HIS A 211 -18.20 11.06 -28.87
CA HIS A 211 -17.45 11.61 -27.73
C HIS A 211 -16.02 12.03 -28.05
N GLY A 212 -15.51 11.77 -29.26
CA GLY A 212 -14.12 12.06 -29.62
C GLY A 212 -13.09 11.25 -28.83
N LEU A 213 -13.53 10.20 -28.14
CA LEU A 213 -12.70 9.39 -27.24
C LEU A 213 -12.23 8.12 -27.95
N ASP A 214 -11.05 7.63 -27.56
CA ASP A 214 -10.53 6.34 -28.03
C ASP A 214 -10.82 5.25 -26.99
N ALA A 215 -11.74 4.35 -27.32
CA ALA A 215 -12.16 3.25 -26.45
C ALA A 215 -10.97 2.37 -26.00
N GLU A 216 -9.97 2.17 -26.86
CA GLU A 216 -8.81 1.35 -26.51
C GLU A 216 -7.97 2.01 -25.41
N THR A 217 -7.66 3.29 -25.58
CA THR A 217 -6.88 4.07 -24.61
C THR A 217 -7.61 4.21 -23.28
N GLU A 218 -8.92 4.44 -23.29
CA GLU A 218 -9.71 4.55 -22.05
C GLU A 218 -9.77 3.23 -21.29
N LEU A 219 -10.04 2.11 -21.98
CA LEU A 219 -10.03 0.79 -21.35
C LEU A 219 -8.63 0.43 -20.85
N ALA A 220 -7.57 0.79 -21.59
CA ALA A 220 -6.20 0.56 -21.14
C ALA A 220 -5.92 1.25 -19.80
N ASN A 221 -6.30 2.52 -19.68
CA ASN A 221 -6.12 3.33 -18.48
C ASN A 221 -6.92 2.82 -17.28
N ILE A 222 -8.16 2.35 -17.50
CA ILE A 222 -9.00 1.75 -16.46
C ILE A 222 -8.33 0.49 -15.92
N LEU A 223 -7.94 -0.43 -16.79
CA LEU A 223 -7.34 -1.70 -16.39
C LEU A 223 -5.99 -1.52 -15.69
N SER A 224 -5.13 -0.65 -16.20
CA SER A 224 -3.82 -0.40 -15.59
C SER A 224 -3.98 0.21 -14.20
N THR A 225 -4.88 1.17 -14.06
CA THR A 225 -5.08 1.84 -12.77
C THR A 225 -5.75 0.92 -11.76
N GLU A 226 -6.70 0.09 -12.18
CA GLU A 226 -7.34 -0.87 -11.28
C GLU A 226 -6.33 -1.86 -10.71
N ILE A 227 -5.47 -2.45 -11.54
CA ILE A 227 -4.42 -3.37 -11.08
C ILE A 227 -3.47 -2.67 -10.08
N LEU A 228 -3.09 -1.43 -10.35
CA LEU A 228 -2.23 -0.66 -9.45
C LEU A 228 -2.92 -0.33 -8.12
N ASN A 229 -4.20 0.01 -8.14
CA ASN A 229 -5.00 0.25 -6.94
C ASN A 229 -5.17 -1.03 -6.11
N GLU A 230 -5.42 -2.16 -6.75
CA GLU A 230 -5.49 -3.46 -6.10
C GLU A 230 -4.17 -3.82 -5.41
N ILE A 231 -3.03 -3.63 -6.10
CA ILE A 231 -1.69 -3.85 -5.53
C ILE A 231 -1.47 -2.95 -4.31
N ASN A 232 -1.77 -1.66 -4.44
CA ASN A 232 -1.62 -0.70 -3.35
C ASN A 232 -2.48 -1.10 -2.15
N ARG A 233 -3.73 -1.50 -2.37
CA ARG A 233 -4.63 -1.93 -1.30
C ARG A 233 -4.19 -3.25 -0.66
N GLU A 234 -3.63 -4.18 -1.42
CA GLU A 234 -3.07 -5.42 -0.88
C GLU A 234 -1.93 -5.12 0.08
N VAL A 235 -0.96 -4.29 -0.33
CA VAL A 235 0.20 -3.90 0.51
C VAL A 235 -0.29 -3.27 1.83
N ILE A 236 -1.22 -2.32 1.76
CA ILE A 236 -1.73 -1.64 2.96
C ILE A 236 -2.50 -2.60 3.88
N ARG A 237 -3.31 -3.51 3.32
CA ARG A 237 -4.01 -4.51 4.14
C ARG A 237 -3.05 -5.50 4.79
N THR A 238 -1.99 -5.92 4.10
CA THR A 238 -0.98 -6.80 4.70
C THR A 238 -0.31 -6.12 5.89
N ILE A 239 -0.03 -4.81 5.82
CA ILE A 239 0.47 -4.04 6.97
C ILE A 239 -0.50 -4.13 8.15
N TYR A 240 -1.81 -4.00 7.93
CA TYR A 240 -2.80 -4.11 9.01
C TYR A 240 -2.86 -5.51 9.63
N PHE A 241 -2.64 -6.56 8.85
CA PHE A 241 -2.59 -7.93 9.37
C PHE A 241 -1.28 -8.24 10.10
N ALA A 242 -0.16 -7.65 9.67
CA ALA A 242 1.16 -7.86 10.28
C ALA A 242 1.42 -6.96 11.49
N ALA A 243 0.68 -5.85 11.64
CA ALA A 243 0.86 -4.92 12.74
C ALA A 243 0.53 -5.56 14.10
N LYS A 244 1.41 -5.34 15.08
CA LYS A 244 1.21 -5.73 16.48
C LYS A 244 0.29 -4.70 17.16
N ALA A 245 -0.49 -5.13 18.16
CA ALA A 245 -1.40 -4.25 18.88
C ALA A 245 -0.60 -3.20 19.69
N GLY A 246 -0.83 -1.91 19.42
CA GLY A 246 -0.30 -0.79 20.19
C GLY A 246 -1.01 -0.59 21.53
N ALA A 247 -0.74 0.51 22.23
CA ALA A 247 -1.48 0.88 23.46
C ALA A 247 -1.59 -0.24 24.52
N GLN A 248 -0.48 -0.91 24.82
CA GLN A 248 -0.42 -2.03 25.78
C GLN A 248 -0.22 -1.59 27.24
N THR A 249 0.19 -0.35 27.48
CA THR A 249 0.56 0.13 28.83
C THR A 249 -0.02 1.52 29.07
N ASP A 250 -0.39 1.79 30.33
CA ASP A 250 -1.09 2.99 30.80
C ASP A 250 -2.39 3.32 30.04
N THR A 251 -3.11 2.28 29.65
CA THR A 251 -4.49 2.35 29.13
C THR A 251 -5.42 1.47 29.95
N THR A 252 -6.70 1.83 29.96
CA THR A 252 -7.77 1.12 30.67
C THR A 252 -8.04 -0.24 30.05
N ALA A 253 -7.90 -0.34 28.71
CA ALA A 253 -8.02 -1.57 27.96
C ALA A 253 -6.84 -1.72 26.99
N ALA A 254 -6.02 -2.75 27.18
CA ALA A 254 -4.88 -3.03 26.31
C ALA A 254 -5.32 -3.12 24.83
N GLY A 255 -4.61 -2.42 23.94
CA GLY A 255 -4.91 -2.36 22.52
C GLY A 255 -5.91 -1.27 22.11
N THR A 256 -6.51 -0.55 23.08
CA THR A 256 -7.44 0.55 22.82
C THR A 256 -7.00 1.78 23.61
N PHE A 257 -7.04 2.95 22.97
CA PHE A 257 -6.86 4.23 23.64
C PHE A 257 -8.19 4.98 23.67
N ASP A 258 -8.77 5.11 24.85
CA ASP A 258 -10.03 5.81 25.06
C ASP A 258 -9.76 7.25 25.52
N LEU A 259 -10.25 8.22 24.74
CA LEU A 259 -10.09 9.64 25.00
C LEU A 259 -10.75 10.10 26.32
N ASP A 260 -11.73 9.35 26.84
CA ASP A 260 -12.46 9.72 28.05
C ASP A 260 -11.85 9.14 29.33
N THR A 261 -11.23 7.96 29.26
CA THR A 261 -10.68 7.24 30.42
C THR A 261 -9.16 7.26 30.48
N ASP A 262 -8.48 7.22 29.33
CA ASP A 262 -7.02 7.18 29.24
C ASP A 262 -6.40 8.58 29.10
N SER A 263 -7.23 9.62 28.93
CA SER A 263 -6.79 11.00 28.95
C SER A 263 -7.52 11.84 30.00
N ASN A 264 -6.74 12.39 30.93
CA ASN A 264 -7.24 13.26 32.02
C ASN A 264 -7.57 14.69 31.56
N GLY A 265 -7.61 14.96 30.25
CA GLY A 265 -7.96 16.27 29.71
C GLY A 265 -9.43 16.61 29.95
N ARG A 266 -9.72 17.84 30.41
CA ARG A 266 -11.11 18.30 30.58
C ARG A 266 -11.70 18.81 29.26
N TRP A 267 -10.85 19.34 28.38
CA TRP A 267 -11.24 19.86 27.07
C TRP A 267 -10.68 18.97 25.95
N SER A 268 -11.37 18.89 24.80
CA SER A 268 -11.00 17.95 23.72
C SER A 268 -9.57 18.13 23.20
N VAL A 269 -9.04 19.36 23.19
CA VAL A 269 -7.65 19.62 22.76
C VAL A 269 -6.64 19.00 23.72
N GLU A 270 -6.93 18.98 25.02
CA GLU A 270 -6.08 18.32 26.03
C GLU A 270 -6.13 16.79 25.85
N LYS A 271 -7.32 16.25 25.55
CA LYS A 271 -7.50 14.82 25.26
C LYS A 271 -6.70 14.37 24.03
N PHE A 272 -6.70 15.18 22.96
CA PHE A 272 -5.91 14.90 21.76
C PHE A 272 -4.40 14.94 22.02
N LYS A 273 -3.92 15.74 22.98
CA LYS A 273 -2.50 15.70 23.39
C LYS A 273 -2.16 14.39 24.11
N GLY A 274 -3.09 13.83 24.87
CA GLY A 274 -2.96 12.47 25.43
C GLY A 274 -2.78 11.43 24.32
N LEU A 275 -3.61 11.50 23.26
CA LEU A 275 -3.48 10.63 22.09
C LEU A 275 -2.11 10.80 21.39
N MET A 276 -1.64 12.04 21.22
CA MET A 276 -0.31 12.29 20.63
C MET A 276 0.82 11.66 21.47
N TYR A 277 0.73 11.74 22.80
CA TYR A 277 1.70 11.10 23.68
C TYR A 277 1.67 9.57 23.55
N GLN A 278 0.47 8.98 23.46
CA GLN A 278 0.35 7.54 23.23
C GLN A 278 0.97 7.11 21.90
N ILE A 279 0.76 7.89 20.83
CA ILE A 279 1.41 7.63 19.54
C ILE A 279 2.93 7.70 19.68
N GLU A 280 3.49 8.67 20.42
CA GLU A 280 4.94 8.73 20.67
C GLU A 280 5.45 7.53 21.47
N ARG A 281 4.67 7.01 22.41
CA ARG A 281 5.03 5.79 23.14
C ARG A 281 5.12 4.59 22.21
N ASP A 282 4.10 4.39 21.37
CA ASP A 282 4.06 3.29 20.41
C ASP A 282 5.21 3.41 19.38
N ARG A 283 5.57 4.63 18.96
CA ARG A 283 6.76 4.87 18.11
C ARG A 283 8.06 4.48 18.79
N ASN A 284 8.21 4.79 20.08
CA ASN A 284 9.41 4.47 20.84
C ASN A 284 9.51 2.96 21.05
N GLU A 285 8.38 2.29 21.30
CA GLU A 285 8.31 0.83 21.40
C GLU A 285 8.75 0.14 20.11
N ILE A 286 8.38 0.68 18.94
CA ILE A 286 8.92 0.22 17.64
C ILE A 286 10.46 0.39 17.61
N GLY A 287 10.99 1.48 18.16
CA GLY A 287 12.44 1.69 18.28
C GLY A 287 13.13 0.67 19.18
N HIS A 288 12.52 0.31 20.30
CA HIS A 288 13.03 -0.70 21.22
C HIS A 288 12.97 -2.11 20.61
N THR A 289 11.85 -2.48 20.01
CA THR A 289 11.61 -3.81 19.43
C THR A 289 12.30 -4.05 18.10
N THR A 290 12.58 -3.01 17.30
CA THR A 290 13.29 -3.20 16.02
C THR A 290 14.77 -2.90 16.11
N ARG A 291 15.21 -2.09 17.08
CA ARG A 291 16.58 -1.54 17.20
C ARG A 291 17.08 -0.83 15.92
N ARG A 292 16.18 -0.44 15.02
CA ARG A 292 16.50 0.30 13.77
C ARG A 292 16.17 1.77 13.87
N GLY A 293 15.09 2.10 14.57
CA GLY A 293 14.70 3.47 14.86
C GLY A 293 13.24 3.60 15.28
N LYS A 294 12.89 4.75 15.83
CA LYS A 294 11.50 5.07 16.20
C LYS A 294 10.60 5.11 14.98
N GLY A 295 9.31 4.77 15.15
CA GLY A 295 8.31 4.87 14.09
C GLY A 295 8.36 6.21 13.33
N ASN A 296 8.35 6.14 12.00
CA ASN A 296 8.58 7.29 11.12
C ASN A 296 7.49 7.50 10.05
N PHE A 297 6.52 6.59 9.97
CA PHE A 297 5.29 6.83 9.23
C PHE A 297 4.09 6.35 10.04
N MET A 298 2.93 6.90 9.72
CA MET A 298 1.66 6.51 10.30
C MET A 298 0.59 6.45 9.21
N ILE A 299 -0.25 5.43 9.26
CA ILE A 299 -1.47 5.30 8.45
C ILE A 299 -2.65 5.39 9.43
N CYS A 300 -3.57 6.32 9.22
CA CYS A 300 -4.70 6.52 10.12
C CYS A 300 -6.00 6.81 9.36
N SER A 301 -7.10 6.87 10.10
CA SER A 301 -8.36 7.39 9.58
C SER A 301 -8.33 8.92 9.48
N ALA A 302 -9.21 9.48 8.63
CA ALA A 302 -9.35 10.92 8.44
C ALA A 302 -9.66 11.66 9.74
N ASP A 303 -10.43 11.05 10.65
CA ASP A 303 -10.79 11.64 11.95
C ASP A 303 -9.59 11.74 12.89
N VAL A 304 -8.71 10.73 12.92
CA VAL A 304 -7.48 10.77 13.74
C VAL A 304 -6.52 11.82 13.21
N ALA A 305 -6.33 11.89 11.88
CA ALA A 305 -5.54 12.94 11.26
C ALA A 305 -6.11 14.34 11.57
N SER A 306 -7.44 14.48 11.58
CA SER A 306 -8.12 15.74 11.91
C SER A 306 -7.91 16.12 13.37
N ALA A 307 -8.10 15.19 14.30
CA ALA A 307 -7.86 15.39 15.73
C ALA A 307 -6.41 15.85 16.01
N MET A 308 -5.44 15.27 15.29
CA MET A 308 -4.04 15.66 15.39
C MET A 308 -3.77 17.07 14.84
N SER A 309 -4.40 17.44 13.72
CA SER A 309 -4.29 18.81 13.19
C SER A 309 -4.87 19.85 14.15
N MET A 310 -5.93 19.50 14.87
CA MET A 310 -6.61 20.39 15.84
C MET A 310 -5.86 20.48 17.17
N SER A 311 -5.02 19.50 17.50
CA SER A 311 -4.26 19.48 18.77
C SER A 311 -3.17 20.58 18.83
N GLY A 312 -2.77 21.14 17.69
CA GLY A 312 -2.16 22.47 17.59
C GLY A 312 -0.96 22.73 18.51
N MET A 313 0.02 21.82 18.59
CA MET A 313 1.22 22.08 19.39
C MET A 313 2.02 23.28 18.84
N ILE A 314 2.53 24.13 19.74
CA ILE A 314 3.13 25.46 19.50
C ILE A 314 4.56 25.35 18.93
N GLU A 315 4.78 24.54 17.89
CA GLU A 315 6.00 24.62 17.09
C GLU A 315 5.69 24.58 15.60
N THR A 316 6.40 25.43 14.86
CA THR A 316 6.19 25.71 13.45
C THR A 316 6.59 24.50 12.61
N GLY A 317 5.62 23.85 11.95
CA GLY A 317 5.90 22.77 10.98
C GLY A 317 4.77 21.78 10.68
N HIS A 318 3.70 21.76 11.47
CA HIS A 318 2.58 20.82 11.30
C HIS A 318 1.53 21.30 10.30
N ASN A 319 1.89 21.46 9.03
CA ASN A 319 0.93 21.83 7.99
C ASN A 319 0.23 20.58 7.43
N LEU A 320 -0.62 19.97 8.25
CA LEU A 320 -1.42 18.80 7.88
C LEU A 320 -2.62 19.23 7.01
N LYS A 321 -2.66 18.80 5.75
CA LYS A 321 -3.84 18.96 4.89
C LYS A 321 -4.71 17.71 5.01
N VAL A 322 -5.67 17.76 5.92
CA VAL A 322 -6.53 16.63 6.23
C VAL A 322 -7.74 16.63 5.30
N ASP A 323 -7.53 16.11 4.09
CA ASP A 323 -8.59 15.85 3.11
C ASP A 323 -8.33 14.48 2.47
N ASP A 324 -9.23 13.53 2.67
CA ASP A 324 -9.13 12.15 2.20
C ASP A 324 -9.48 11.99 0.71
N THR A 325 -10.03 13.02 0.07
CA THR A 325 -10.54 12.95 -1.31
C THR A 325 -9.49 13.21 -2.38
N MET A 326 -8.45 14.00 -2.07
CA MET A 326 -7.45 14.43 -3.05
C MET A 326 -6.03 13.93 -2.79
N ASN A 327 -5.64 13.77 -1.53
CA ASN A 327 -4.28 13.32 -1.19
C ASN A 327 -4.29 12.41 0.04
N THR A 328 -3.75 11.22 -0.11
CA THR A 328 -3.57 10.27 0.99
C THR A 328 -2.41 10.68 1.90
N TYR A 329 -1.46 11.50 1.43
CA TYR A 329 -0.43 12.10 2.27
C TYR A 329 -0.91 13.43 2.87
N VAL A 330 -1.01 13.46 4.19
CA VAL A 330 -1.52 14.60 4.95
C VAL A 330 -0.41 15.60 5.28
N GLY A 331 0.77 15.10 5.63
CA GLY A 331 1.93 15.94 5.97
C GLY A 331 2.88 15.28 6.98
N MET A 332 3.75 16.10 7.59
CA MET A 332 4.70 15.65 8.61
C MET A 332 4.22 16.00 10.02
N MET A 333 4.46 15.11 10.97
CA MET A 333 4.22 15.35 12.39
C MET A 333 5.31 14.72 13.25
N ASN A 334 6.00 15.52 14.08
CA ASN A 334 7.09 15.05 14.96
C ASN A 334 8.13 14.18 14.23
N GLY A 335 8.46 14.58 12.99
CA GLY A 335 9.38 13.85 12.12
C GLY A 335 8.81 12.58 11.47
N MET A 336 7.50 12.31 11.55
CA MET A 336 6.82 11.22 10.84
C MET A 336 6.01 11.69 9.65
N LYS A 337 5.91 10.85 8.62
CA LYS A 337 4.94 11.01 7.52
C LYS A 337 3.57 10.48 7.95
N VAL A 338 2.53 11.31 7.85
CA VAL A 338 1.15 10.90 8.15
C VAL A 338 0.38 10.68 6.85
N PHE A 339 -0.20 9.49 6.74
CA PHE A 339 -1.06 9.07 5.64
C PHE A 339 -2.46 8.78 6.14
N VAL A 340 -3.47 9.16 5.36
CA VAL A 340 -4.88 8.81 5.59
C VAL A 340 -5.27 7.68 4.65
N ASP A 341 -5.92 6.66 5.20
CA ASP A 341 -6.55 5.60 4.43
C ASP A 341 -7.96 6.03 4.00
N PRO A 342 -8.20 6.35 2.70
CA PRO A 342 -9.49 6.82 2.22
C PRO A 342 -10.56 5.71 2.17
N TYR A 343 -10.17 4.45 2.39
CA TYR A 343 -11.07 3.30 2.33
C TYR A 343 -11.50 2.80 3.71
N TYR A 344 -11.19 3.52 4.78
CA TYR A 344 -11.68 3.19 6.12
C TYR A 344 -13.08 3.76 6.35
N VAL A 345 -14.03 2.91 6.76
CA VAL A 345 -15.47 3.28 6.85
C VAL A 345 -16.11 2.82 8.17
N SER A 346 -15.33 2.45 9.19
CA SER A 346 -15.91 1.97 10.45
C SER A 346 -16.49 3.11 11.28
N THR A 347 -17.65 2.87 11.89
CA THR A 347 -18.32 3.80 12.81
C THR A 347 -18.11 3.46 14.30
N VAL A 348 -17.50 2.31 14.60
CA VAL A 348 -17.36 1.80 15.98
C VAL A 348 -16.13 2.37 16.67
N GLY A 349 -15.11 2.76 15.91
CA GLY A 349 -13.87 3.30 16.43
C GLY A 349 -13.00 3.84 15.30
N GLN A 350 -11.99 4.60 15.66
CA GLN A 350 -10.97 5.09 14.74
C GLN A 350 -9.67 4.33 14.95
N PHE A 351 -8.81 4.29 13.93
CA PHE A 351 -7.57 3.53 13.98
C PHE A 351 -6.38 4.39 13.56
N TYR A 352 -5.22 3.99 14.07
CA TYR A 352 -3.93 4.40 13.55
C TYR A 352 -3.00 3.20 13.59
N VAL A 353 -2.07 3.16 12.64
CA VAL A 353 -0.98 2.19 12.57
C VAL A 353 0.29 2.99 12.38
N VAL A 354 1.25 2.82 13.29
CA VAL A 354 2.58 3.40 13.17
C VAL A 354 3.53 2.33 12.65
N GLY A 355 4.44 2.71 11.77
CA GLY A 355 5.49 1.83 11.27
C GLY A 355 6.84 2.52 11.16
N TYR A 356 7.86 1.71 10.97
CA TYR A 356 9.23 2.14 10.70
C TYR A 356 9.68 1.64 9.33
N LYS A 357 10.30 2.54 8.56
CA LYS A 357 11.05 2.22 7.34
C LYS A 357 12.31 3.06 7.26
N GLY A 358 13.48 2.43 7.24
CA GLY A 358 14.77 3.08 7.10
C GLY A 358 14.97 3.74 5.72
N SER A 359 16.10 4.43 5.58
CA SER A 359 16.51 5.03 4.29
C SER A 359 16.86 3.97 3.23
N SER A 360 17.25 2.78 3.68
CA SER A 360 17.57 1.64 2.83
C SER A 360 16.31 0.81 2.54
N PRO A 361 16.09 0.35 1.29
CA PRO A 361 14.98 -0.55 0.96
C PRO A 361 15.02 -1.91 1.69
N TYR A 362 16.18 -2.28 2.24
CA TYR A 362 16.37 -3.49 3.05
C TYR A 362 15.93 -3.33 4.50
N ASP A 363 15.74 -2.09 4.94
CA ASP A 363 15.36 -1.75 6.30
C ASP A 363 13.88 -1.36 6.35
N ALA A 364 13.02 -2.35 6.08
CA ALA A 364 11.57 -2.21 6.14
C ALA A 364 10.97 -3.45 6.80
N GLY A 365 9.82 -3.31 7.47
CA GLY A 365 9.13 -4.45 8.07
C GLY A 365 8.55 -5.44 7.05
N MET A 366 8.35 -5.00 5.80
CA MET A 366 7.79 -5.81 4.72
C MET A 366 8.42 -5.41 3.38
N PHE A 367 8.58 -6.38 2.49
CA PHE A 367 9.11 -6.18 1.14
C PHE A 367 8.04 -6.45 0.08
N TYR A 368 7.87 -5.48 -0.82
CA TYR A 368 7.19 -5.63 -2.09
C TYR A 368 8.22 -5.98 -3.17
N CYS A 369 8.07 -7.16 -3.76
CA CYS A 369 9.06 -7.74 -4.65
C CYS A 369 8.52 -7.88 -6.08
N PRO A 370 8.61 -6.84 -6.93
CA PRO A 370 8.14 -6.92 -8.31
C PRO A 370 9.03 -7.86 -9.14
N TYR A 371 8.40 -8.73 -9.94
CA TYR A 371 9.10 -9.63 -10.86
C TYR A 371 8.83 -9.27 -12.33
N VAL A 372 7.56 -9.25 -12.72
CA VAL A 372 7.16 -8.83 -14.08
C VAL A 372 6.35 -7.55 -13.93
N PRO A 373 6.81 -6.42 -14.50
CA PRO A 373 6.05 -5.18 -14.46
C PRO A 373 4.74 -5.34 -15.24
N LEU A 374 3.87 -4.34 -15.14
CA LEU A 374 2.60 -4.34 -15.84
C LEU A 374 2.80 -4.44 -17.36
N GLN A 375 2.55 -5.61 -17.94
CA GLN A 375 2.70 -5.88 -19.36
C GLN A 375 1.35 -5.77 -20.06
N MET A 376 1.27 -4.88 -21.05
CA MET A 376 0.13 -4.77 -21.96
C MET A 376 0.19 -5.90 -23.00
N VAL A 377 -0.92 -6.58 -23.22
CA VAL A 377 -1.10 -7.59 -24.26
C VAL A 377 -2.31 -7.20 -25.09
N ARG A 378 -2.15 -7.21 -26.41
CA ARG A 378 -3.22 -7.00 -27.38
C ARG A 378 -3.44 -8.27 -28.17
N ALA A 379 -4.69 -8.61 -28.42
CA ALA A 379 -5.07 -9.76 -29.24
C ALA A 379 -6.38 -9.46 -29.98
N MET A 380 -6.61 -10.16 -31.09
CA MET A 380 -7.92 -10.21 -31.74
C MET A 380 -8.54 -11.58 -31.46
N GLY A 381 -9.82 -11.61 -31.09
CA GLY A 381 -10.54 -12.86 -30.91
C GLY A 381 -10.74 -13.57 -32.24
N GLU A 382 -10.31 -14.83 -32.36
CA GLU A 382 -10.42 -15.60 -33.62
C GLU A 382 -11.87 -15.83 -34.08
N ASN A 383 -12.82 -15.92 -33.15
CA ASN A 383 -14.22 -16.24 -33.46
C ASN A 383 -15.05 -15.00 -33.84
N THR A 384 -14.78 -13.85 -33.21
CA THR A 384 -15.60 -12.64 -33.36
C THR A 384 -14.85 -11.50 -34.05
N PHE A 385 -13.54 -11.65 -34.28
CA PHE A 385 -12.65 -10.59 -34.76
C PHE A 385 -12.74 -9.29 -33.95
N GLN A 386 -13.17 -9.38 -32.69
CA GLN A 386 -13.24 -8.23 -31.80
C GLN A 386 -11.88 -8.03 -31.11
N PRO A 387 -11.41 -6.77 -30.98
CA PRO A 387 -10.22 -6.44 -30.22
C PRO A 387 -10.33 -6.81 -28.74
N LYS A 388 -9.22 -7.29 -28.18
CA LYS A 388 -9.07 -7.64 -26.77
C LYS A 388 -7.77 -7.04 -26.26
N ILE A 389 -7.85 -6.39 -25.11
CA ILE A 389 -6.72 -5.82 -24.39
C ILE A 389 -6.64 -6.47 -23.02
N GLY A 390 -5.44 -6.81 -22.58
CA GLY A 390 -5.21 -7.32 -21.25
C GLY A 390 -3.93 -6.79 -20.65
N PHE A 391 -3.89 -6.78 -19.33
CA PHE A 391 -2.69 -6.51 -18.55
C PHE A 391 -2.38 -7.69 -17.66
N LYS A 392 -1.10 -7.98 -17.49
CA LYS A 392 -0.60 -8.98 -16.54
C LYS A 392 0.60 -8.44 -15.79
N THR A 393 0.73 -8.80 -14.52
CA THR A 393 1.85 -8.44 -13.65
C THR A 393 2.15 -9.61 -12.72
N ARG A 394 3.39 -9.67 -12.23
CA ARG A 394 3.81 -10.66 -11.22
C ARG A 394 4.68 -10.04 -10.16
N TYR A 395 4.39 -10.33 -8.90
CA TYR A 395 5.13 -9.82 -7.75
C TYR A 395 4.92 -10.72 -6.53
N GLY A 396 5.81 -10.61 -5.54
CA GLY A 396 5.68 -11.23 -4.23
C GLY A 396 5.58 -10.19 -3.13
N ILE A 397 4.96 -10.56 -2.01
CA ILE A 397 4.99 -9.79 -0.77
C ILE A 397 5.48 -10.75 0.32
N VAL A 398 6.41 -10.28 1.14
CA VAL A 398 6.94 -11.05 2.26
C VAL A 398 7.29 -10.12 3.42
N ASP A 399 7.14 -10.63 4.63
CA ASP A 399 7.59 -9.93 5.83
C ASP A 399 9.11 -10.02 5.96
N ASN A 400 9.70 -9.04 6.64
CA ASN A 400 11.12 -9.08 6.95
C ASN A 400 11.40 -10.24 7.92
N PRO A 401 12.44 -11.06 7.68
CA PRO A 401 12.80 -12.20 8.54
C PRO A 401 13.14 -11.86 10.00
N PHE A 402 13.26 -10.57 10.34
CA PHE A 402 13.47 -10.08 11.71
C PHE A 402 12.19 -9.60 12.41
N VAL A 403 11.00 -9.66 11.78
CA VAL A 403 9.72 -9.16 12.33
C VAL A 403 8.91 -10.22 13.06
#